data_AF-A0A2P4X5Z7-F1
#
_entry.id   AF-A0A2P4X5Z7-F1
#
_cell.length_a   1.000
_cell.length_b   1.000
_cell.length_c   1.000
_cell.angle_alpha   90.00
_cell.angle_beta   90.00
_cell.angle_gamma   90.00
#
_symmetry.space_group_name_H-M   'P 1'
#
loop_
_entity.id
_entity.type
_entity.pdbx_description
1 polymer ?
#
loop_
_entity_poly.entity_id
_entity_poly.type
_entity_poly.pdbx_seq_one_letter_code
_entity_poly.pdbx_strand_id
1 'polypeptide(L)'
;MILREQELGVGGCTACWTNPCHWKPFLEESHKTIQERIDVIREELERVKHCPDLMITSSVCMVAVKSGNQTVTLRKSDLFDELTLEAKIWEKNLRLKAVDEELHETFRSKNEFFETQALHGFRQIQHKNKVQVALQREHNVLVAHLTAYEVVEDVLESMLEGWIFGERESERQVLGYVPSLKREGPLTMQDLRRFEQDRRILQVRQDIREEQLQNAQGLPFDKWKPIEVEAFQVNLTKKAVQKGSEMDKSLTETENALKFGLFCMTLMYFRGLSLLKKQKAY
;
A
#
# COMPACT_ATOMS: atom_id res chain seq x y z
N MET A 1 5.67 -14.79 42.31
CA MET A 1 6.52 -13.82 41.59
C MET A 1 7.77 -13.45 42.37
N ILE A 2 7.67 -13.09 43.65
CA ILE A 2 8.78 -12.59 44.49
C ILE A 2 10.01 -13.53 44.53
N LEU A 3 9.81 -14.86 44.56
CA LEU A 3 10.91 -15.84 44.54
C LEU A 3 11.71 -15.83 43.21
N ARG A 4 11.04 -15.71 42.05
CA ARG A 4 11.72 -15.65 40.74
C ARG A 4 12.48 -14.34 40.52
N GLU A 5 12.00 -13.24 41.12
CA GLU A 5 12.72 -11.96 41.09
C GLU A 5 14.00 -12.00 41.94
N GLN A 6 14.01 -12.80 43.00
CA GLN A 6 15.20 -13.03 43.83
C GLN A 6 16.24 -13.92 43.13
N GLU A 7 15.79 -14.90 42.33
CA GLU A 7 16.66 -15.80 41.54
C GLU A 7 17.45 -15.08 40.43
N LEU A 8 16.95 -13.94 39.93
CA LEU A 8 17.58 -13.14 38.86
C LEU A 8 18.86 -12.40 39.28
N GLY A 9 19.11 -12.25 40.59
CA GLY A 9 20.29 -11.59 41.13
C GLY A 9 20.34 -10.06 40.89
N VAL A 10 21.50 -9.45 41.17
CA VAL A 10 21.74 -8.02 40.93
C VAL A 10 21.92 -7.80 39.42
N GLY A 11 21.10 -6.94 38.82
CA GLY A 11 21.15 -6.62 37.39
C GLY A 11 20.25 -7.47 36.48
N GLY A 12 19.55 -8.47 37.01
CA GLY A 12 18.57 -9.23 36.25
C GLY A 12 17.36 -8.40 35.84
N CYS A 13 16.91 -8.54 34.60
CA CYS A 13 15.75 -7.84 34.07
C CYS A 13 14.48 -8.68 34.30
N THR A 14 13.48 -8.13 35.01
CA THR A 14 12.18 -8.78 35.21
C THR A 14 11.31 -8.78 33.95
N ALA A 15 11.62 -7.91 32.97
CA ALA A 15 10.95 -7.93 31.67
C ALA A 15 11.43 -9.09 30.79
N CYS A 16 12.76 -9.28 30.71
CA CYS A 16 13.38 -10.31 29.87
C CYS A 16 13.57 -11.66 30.59
N TRP A 17 13.42 -11.70 31.92
CA TRP A 17 13.77 -12.84 32.78
C TRP A 17 15.19 -13.38 32.54
N THR A 18 16.12 -12.51 32.16
CA THR A 18 17.53 -12.84 31.86
C THR A 18 18.49 -11.91 32.59
N ASN A 19 19.70 -12.43 32.86
CA ASN A 19 20.83 -11.68 33.40
C ASN A 19 22.10 -12.05 32.60
N PRO A 20 22.67 -11.15 31.77
CA PRO A 20 22.29 -9.75 31.56
C PRO A 20 20.99 -9.58 30.76
N CYS A 21 20.47 -8.36 30.71
CA CYS A 21 19.31 -8.00 29.89
C CYS A 21 19.63 -8.12 28.39
N HIS A 22 18.77 -8.79 27.62
CA HIS A 22 18.90 -8.99 26.17
C HIS A 22 17.89 -8.17 25.35
N TRP A 23 17.22 -7.20 25.95
CA TRP A 23 16.26 -6.36 25.25
C TRP A 23 16.96 -5.52 24.19
N LYS A 24 16.32 -5.43 23.01
CA LYS A 24 16.79 -4.63 21.88
C LYS A 24 15.75 -3.54 21.59
N PRO A 25 16.17 -2.28 21.43
CA PRO A 25 15.26 -1.20 21.06
C PRO A 25 14.58 -1.44 19.73
N PHE A 26 13.30 -1.05 19.65
CA PHE A 26 12.62 -0.87 18.37
C PHE A 26 13.40 0.18 17.53
N LEU A 27 13.72 -0.17 16.28
CA LEU A 27 14.46 0.69 15.33
C LEU A 27 15.89 1.09 15.77
N GLU A 28 16.63 0.21 16.45
CA GLU A 28 18.00 0.51 16.91
C GLU A 28 18.93 0.99 15.76
N GLU A 29 18.98 0.24 14.66
CA GLU A 29 19.85 0.52 13.52
C GLU A 29 19.29 1.62 12.59
N SER A 30 17.97 1.70 12.45
CA SER A 30 17.26 2.60 11.53
C SER A 30 16.83 3.93 12.16
N HIS A 31 17.09 4.15 13.45
CA HIS A 31 16.68 5.39 14.12
C HIS A 31 17.28 6.64 13.46
N LYS A 32 18.57 6.61 13.14
CA LYS A 32 19.25 7.75 12.52
C LYS A 32 18.72 8.03 11.12
N THR A 33 18.54 7.01 10.31
CA THR A 33 18.02 7.15 8.95
C THR A 33 16.57 7.66 8.94
N ILE A 34 15.74 7.22 9.89
CA ILE A 34 14.37 7.75 10.05
C ILE A 34 14.38 9.21 10.47
N GLN A 35 15.25 9.60 11.41
CA GLN A 35 15.36 10.98 11.85
C GLN A 35 15.82 11.90 10.69
N GLU A 36 16.85 11.49 9.97
CA GLU A 36 17.33 12.20 8.77
C GLU A 36 16.22 12.31 7.71
N ARG A 37 15.45 11.24 7.50
CA ARG A 37 14.32 11.25 6.57
C ARG A 37 13.24 12.26 6.99
N ILE A 38 12.89 12.34 8.28
CA ILE A 38 11.94 13.35 8.79
C ILE A 38 12.45 14.76 8.53
N ASP A 39 13.73 15.02 8.77
CA ASP A 39 14.33 16.33 8.58
C ASP A 39 14.27 16.76 7.10
N VAL A 40 14.61 15.85 6.18
CA VAL A 40 14.47 16.07 4.73
C VAL A 40 13.01 16.35 4.32
N ILE A 41 12.04 15.60 4.87
CA ILE A 41 10.62 15.84 4.59
C ILE A 41 10.16 17.20 5.12
N ARG A 42 10.65 17.62 6.29
CA ARG A 42 10.31 18.93 6.88
C ARG A 42 10.87 20.09 6.06
N GLU A 43 12.10 19.97 5.59
CA GLU A 43 12.70 20.95 4.67
C GLU A 43 11.88 21.05 3.37
N GLU A 44 11.48 19.91 2.82
CA GLU A 44 10.64 19.86 1.63
C GLU A 44 9.24 20.46 1.86
N LEU A 45 8.62 20.18 3.01
CA LEU A 45 7.34 20.79 3.40
C LEU A 45 7.43 22.31 3.48
N GLU A 46 8.52 22.85 4.05
CA GLU A 46 8.73 24.30 4.07
C GLU A 46 8.91 24.87 2.66
N ARG A 47 9.65 24.19 1.78
CA ARG A 47 9.75 24.58 0.37
C ARG A 47 8.38 24.61 -0.32
N VAL A 48 7.57 23.57 -0.13
CA VAL A 48 6.23 23.45 -0.73
C VAL A 48 5.30 24.55 -0.23
N LYS A 49 5.34 24.90 1.07
CA LYS A 49 4.53 25.99 1.64
C LYS A 49 4.80 27.32 0.94
N HIS A 50 6.08 27.66 0.75
CA HIS A 50 6.53 28.95 0.21
C HIS A 50 6.46 29.02 -1.32
N CYS A 51 6.35 27.90 -2.02
CA CYS A 51 6.24 27.88 -3.48
C CYS A 51 4.86 28.43 -3.91
N PRO A 52 4.80 29.44 -4.81
CA PRO A 52 3.54 30.00 -5.30
C PRO A 52 2.86 29.11 -6.35
N ASP A 53 3.59 28.15 -6.94
CA ASP A 53 3.10 27.34 -8.05
C ASP A 53 2.08 26.29 -7.61
N LEU A 54 1.10 26.04 -8.48
CA LEU A 54 0.06 25.03 -8.26
C LEU A 54 0.59 23.60 -8.48
N MET A 55 1.60 23.45 -9.33
CA MET A 55 2.25 22.18 -9.66
C MET A 55 3.72 22.27 -9.24
N ILE A 56 4.18 21.30 -8.46
CA ILE A 56 5.52 21.29 -7.88
C ILE A 56 6.20 19.97 -8.22
N THR A 57 7.47 20.05 -8.61
CA THR A 57 8.35 18.89 -8.73
C THR A 57 8.91 18.51 -7.36
N SER A 58 8.89 17.22 -7.03
CA SER A 58 9.57 16.67 -5.86
C SER A 58 10.23 15.35 -6.21
N SER A 59 11.44 15.13 -5.67
CA SER A 59 12.11 13.83 -5.64
C SER A 59 12.06 13.18 -4.25
N VAL A 60 11.45 13.88 -3.28
CA VAL A 60 11.48 13.48 -1.87
C VAL A 60 10.28 12.62 -1.52
N CYS A 61 9.11 12.86 -2.12
CA CYS A 61 7.87 12.16 -1.78
C CYS A 61 7.96 10.63 -1.99
N MET A 62 7.12 9.87 -1.29
CA MET A 62 7.11 8.41 -1.38
C MET A 62 6.82 7.92 -2.79
N VAL A 63 5.96 8.60 -3.54
CA VAL A 63 5.71 8.29 -4.95
C VAL A 63 7.00 8.37 -5.77
N ALA A 64 7.80 9.43 -5.58
CA ALA A 64 9.09 9.58 -6.26
C ALA A 64 10.10 8.47 -5.89
N VAL A 65 10.14 8.09 -4.62
CA VAL A 65 10.98 6.99 -4.13
C VAL A 65 10.55 5.66 -4.74
N LYS A 66 9.24 5.36 -4.75
CA LYS A 66 8.68 4.13 -5.34
C LYS A 66 8.92 4.06 -6.86
N SER A 67 8.94 5.20 -7.55
CA SER A 67 9.29 5.30 -8.98
C SER A 67 10.80 5.24 -9.28
N GLY A 68 11.65 4.87 -8.31
CA GLY A 68 13.09 4.74 -8.51
C GLY A 68 13.87 6.05 -8.39
N ASN A 69 13.46 6.92 -7.46
CA ASN A 69 14.07 8.23 -7.20
C ASN A 69 14.01 9.20 -8.40
N GLN A 70 12.94 9.10 -9.19
CA GLN A 70 12.68 10.06 -10.26
C GLN A 70 11.95 11.28 -9.71
N THR A 71 12.13 12.43 -10.36
CA THR A 71 11.37 13.63 -10.00
C THR A 71 9.93 13.48 -10.50
N VAL A 72 8.96 13.65 -9.60
CA VAL A 72 7.53 13.56 -9.91
C VAL A 72 6.92 14.96 -9.82
N THR A 73 5.99 15.26 -10.73
CA THR A 73 5.20 16.50 -10.70
C THR A 73 3.84 16.22 -10.07
N LEU A 74 3.52 16.94 -9.00
CA LEU A 74 2.25 16.79 -8.27
C LEU A 74 1.61 18.15 -8.05
N ARG A 75 0.30 18.15 -7.80
CA ARG A 75 -0.37 19.35 -7.29
C ARG A 75 0.18 19.67 -5.91
N LYS A 76 0.31 20.97 -5.61
CA LYS A 76 0.81 21.46 -4.32
C LYS A 76 0.06 20.86 -3.14
N SER A 77 -1.27 20.75 -3.21
CA SER A 77 -2.10 20.12 -2.16
C SER A 77 -1.73 18.67 -1.93
N ASP A 78 -1.63 17.90 -3.01
CA ASP A 78 -1.45 16.45 -2.96
C ASP A 78 -0.05 16.11 -2.43
N LEU A 79 0.97 16.86 -2.89
CA LEU A 79 2.34 16.75 -2.38
C LEU A 79 2.43 17.13 -0.90
N PHE A 80 1.72 18.19 -0.48
CA PHE A 80 1.71 18.63 0.92
C PHE A 80 1.07 17.56 1.83
N ASP A 81 -0.06 16.99 1.40
CA ASP A 81 -0.75 15.94 2.15
C ASP A 81 0.09 14.66 2.24
N GLU A 82 0.72 14.24 1.14
CA GLU A 82 1.61 13.07 1.10
C GLU A 82 2.80 13.22 2.08
N LEU A 83 3.53 14.34 2.00
CA LEU A 83 4.67 14.61 2.88
C LEU A 83 4.24 14.74 4.36
N THR A 84 3.09 15.36 4.61
CA THR A 84 2.54 15.50 5.96
C THR A 84 2.14 14.15 6.55
N LEU A 85 1.54 13.27 5.75
CA LEU A 85 1.20 11.91 6.16
C LEU A 85 2.45 11.10 6.46
N GLU A 86 3.44 11.13 5.57
CA GLU A 86 4.72 10.42 5.75
C GLU A 86 5.42 10.87 7.04
N ALA A 87 5.55 12.19 7.27
CA ALA A 87 6.12 12.72 8.50
C ALA A 87 5.39 12.24 9.75
N LYS A 88 4.05 12.25 9.74
CA LYS A 88 3.23 11.77 10.88
C LYS A 88 3.43 10.29 11.17
N ILE A 89 3.65 9.46 10.15
CA ILE A 89 3.89 8.02 10.32
C ILE A 89 5.28 7.79 10.94
N TRP A 90 6.30 8.48 10.45
CA TRP A 90 7.64 8.39 11.04
C TRP A 90 7.68 8.92 12.48
N GLU A 91 6.98 10.02 12.79
CA GLU A 91 6.84 10.52 14.15
C GLU A 91 6.16 9.50 15.09
N LYS A 92 5.15 8.76 14.61
CA LYS A 92 4.54 7.66 15.38
C LYS A 92 5.52 6.52 15.63
N ASN A 93 6.36 6.17 14.66
CA ASN A 93 7.40 5.15 14.82
C ASN A 93 8.44 5.57 15.88
N LEU A 94 8.90 6.82 15.85
CA LEU A 94 9.80 7.37 16.88
C LEU A 94 9.14 7.40 18.27
N ARG A 95 7.85 7.76 18.33
CA ARG A 95 7.10 7.74 19.58
C ARG A 95 6.94 6.31 20.12
N LEU A 96 6.69 5.33 19.26
CA LEU A 96 6.60 3.93 19.67
C LEU A 96 7.91 3.44 20.28
N LYS A 97 9.05 3.80 19.67
CA LYS A 97 10.38 3.51 20.22
C LYS A 97 10.54 4.07 21.64
N ALA A 98 10.26 5.36 21.84
CA ALA A 98 10.39 6.00 23.15
C ALA A 98 9.47 5.37 24.21
N VAL A 99 8.23 5.03 23.82
CA VAL A 99 7.28 4.36 24.72
C VAL A 99 7.73 2.94 25.07
N ASP A 100 8.27 2.19 24.11
CA ASP A 100 8.78 0.83 24.32
C ASP A 100 10.02 0.82 25.23
N GLU A 101 10.94 1.76 25.02
CA GLU A 101 12.11 2.01 25.87
C GLU A 101 11.69 2.26 27.32
N GLU A 102 10.83 3.25 27.57
CA GLU A 102 10.35 3.57 28.91
C GLU A 102 9.54 2.41 29.53
N LEU A 103 8.73 1.72 28.73
CA LEU A 103 7.96 0.58 29.20
C LEU A 103 8.90 -0.52 29.70
N HIS A 104 9.92 -0.88 28.93
CA HIS A 104 10.91 -1.88 29.34
C HIS A 104 11.70 -1.43 30.58
N GLU A 105 12.11 -0.16 30.63
CA GLU A 105 12.81 0.42 31.79
C GLU A 105 11.98 0.37 33.06
N THR A 106 10.65 0.56 32.98
CA THR A 106 9.79 0.49 34.17
C THR A 106 9.88 -0.88 34.83
N PHE A 107 9.88 -1.96 34.06
CA PHE A 107 10.02 -3.32 34.58
C PHE A 107 11.43 -3.55 35.15
N ARG A 108 12.47 -3.09 34.47
CA ARG A 108 13.86 -3.18 34.93
C ARG A 108 14.11 -2.43 36.25
N SER A 109 13.47 -1.28 36.44
CA SER A 109 13.62 -0.46 37.65
C SER A 109 12.99 -1.13 38.88
N LYS A 110 13.66 -1.06 40.04
CA LYS A 110 13.13 -1.56 41.32
C LYS A 110 12.40 -0.49 42.14
N ASN A 111 12.35 0.75 41.63
CA ASN A 111 11.79 1.88 42.35
C ASN A 111 10.25 1.90 42.26
N GLU A 112 9.60 2.44 43.29
CA GLU A 112 8.14 2.62 43.32
C GLU A 112 7.67 3.74 42.39
N PHE A 113 8.52 4.75 42.21
CA PHE A 113 8.29 5.89 41.33
C PHE A 113 9.18 5.80 40.09
N PHE A 114 8.63 6.19 38.95
CA PHE A 114 9.32 6.23 37.67
C PHE A 114 9.12 7.59 37.00
N GLU A 115 10.16 8.10 36.37
CA GLU A 115 10.15 9.34 35.61
C GLU A 115 9.87 9.02 34.14
N THR A 116 8.71 9.41 33.64
CA THR A 116 8.32 9.22 32.23
C THR A 116 8.45 10.53 31.47
N GLN A 117 8.87 10.46 30.21
CA GLN A 117 8.85 11.57 29.26
C GLN A 117 7.95 11.26 28.03
N ALA A 118 7.89 10.00 27.58
CA ALA A 118 7.25 9.59 26.34
C ALA A 118 5.71 9.76 26.32
N LEU A 119 5.06 9.75 27.49
CA LEU A 119 3.61 9.92 27.60
C LEU A 119 3.16 11.35 27.32
N HIS A 120 3.84 12.34 27.92
CA HIS A 120 3.40 13.73 27.95
C HIS A 120 4.31 14.70 27.18
N GLY A 121 5.49 14.24 26.75
CA GLY A 121 6.52 15.05 26.08
C GLY A 121 7.43 15.83 27.05
N PHE A 122 7.15 15.80 28.35
CA PHE A 122 7.97 16.39 29.40
C PHE A 122 8.13 15.40 30.56
N ARG A 123 9.22 15.56 31.30
CA ARG A 123 9.57 14.68 32.42
C ARG A 123 8.59 14.84 33.58
N GLN A 124 8.00 13.72 34.00
CA GLN A 124 7.09 13.68 35.14
C GLN A 124 7.31 12.41 35.96
N ILE A 125 7.37 12.57 37.27
CA ILE A 125 7.47 11.45 38.23
C ILE A 125 6.07 10.96 38.57
N GLN A 126 5.82 9.67 38.40
CA GLN A 126 4.55 9.03 38.72
C GLN A 126 4.77 7.65 39.36
N HIS A 127 3.73 7.07 39.95
CA HIS A 127 3.78 5.70 40.46
C HIS A 127 3.98 4.70 39.31
N LYS A 128 4.95 3.80 39.46
CA LYS A 128 5.33 2.79 38.46
C LYS A 128 4.14 1.97 37.94
N ASN A 129 3.25 1.53 38.82
CA ASN A 129 2.09 0.72 38.41
C ASN A 129 1.15 1.48 37.47
N LYS A 130 0.95 2.79 37.71
CA LYS A 130 0.11 3.62 36.84
C LYS A 130 0.80 3.88 35.50
N VAL A 131 2.10 4.14 35.54
CA VAL A 131 2.95 4.33 34.36
C VAL A 131 2.94 3.10 33.46
N GLN A 132 3.11 1.90 34.04
CA GLN A 132 3.09 0.64 33.27
C GLN A 132 1.78 0.46 32.52
N VAL A 133 0.64 0.69 33.19
CA VAL A 133 -0.67 0.58 32.54
C VAL A 133 -0.86 1.65 31.46
N ALA A 134 -0.39 2.88 31.68
CA ALA A 134 -0.48 3.95 30.71
C ALA A 134 0.41 3.71 29.48
N LEU A 135 1.68 3.38 29.69
CA LEU A 135 2.64 3.06 28.62
C LEU A 135 2.20 1.84 27.83
N GLN A 136 1.68 0.79 28.49
CA GLN A 136 1.17 -0.39 27.78
C GLN A 136 -0.04 -0.06 26.91
N ARG A 137 -0.94 0.83 27.36
CA ARG A 137 -2.06 1.30 26.53
C ARG A 137 -1.58 2.09 25.32
N GLU A 138 -0.71 3.07 25.53
CA GLU A 138 -0.16 3.88 24.44
C GLU A 138 0.64 3.03 23.45
N HIS A 139 1.46 2.10 23.94
CA HIS A 139 2.19 1.14 23.12
C HIS A 139 1.23 0.34 22.23
N ASN A 140 0.20 -0.28 22.83
CA ASN A 140 -0.78 -1.07 22.08
C ASN A 140 -1.53 -0.22 21.03
N VAL A 141 -1.87 1.03 21.36
CA VAL A 141 -2.53 1.95 20.42
C VAL A 141 -1.60 2.30 19.26
N LEU A 142 -0.33 2.59 19.52
CA LEU A 142 0.65 2.92 18.48
C LEU A 142 0.93 1.71 17.57
N VAL A 143 1.16 0.53 18.15
CA VAL A 143 1.33 -0.72 17.40
C VAL A 143 0.11 -1.01 16.54
N ALA A 144 -1.10 -0.86 17.08
CA ALA A 144 -2.33 -1.08 16.32
C ALA A 144 -2.46 -0.13 15.13
N HIS A 145 -2.13 1.16 15.31
CA HIS A 145 -2.19 2.12 14.21
C HIS A 145 -1.14 1.86 13.14
N LEU A 146 0.10 1.57 13.52
CA LEU A 146 1.20 1.34 12.58
C LEU A 146 0.98 0.04 11.80
N THR A 147 0.63 -1.05 12.48
CA THR A 147 0.33 -2.33 11.82
C THR A 147 -0.89 -2.23 10.91
N ALA A 148 -1.94 -1.52 11.32
CA ALA A 148 -3.10 -1.31 10.45
C ALA A 148 -2.74 -0.49 9.21
N TYR A 149 -1.90 0.53 9.37
CA TYR A 149 -1.41 1.34 8.26
C TYR A 149 -0.59 0.50 7.28
N GLU A 150 0.40 -0.26 7.76
CA GLU A 150 1.23 -1.15 6.93
C GLU A 150 0.39 -2.18 6.16
N VAL A 151 -0.57 -2.83 6.84
CA VAL A 151 -1.45 -3.82 6.18
C VAL A 151 -2.31 -3.18 5.09
N VAL A 152 -2.81 -1.96 5.31
CA VAL A 152 -3.59 -1.25 4.28
C VAL A 152 -2.70 -0.86 3.12
N GLU A 153 -1.51 -0.32 3.37
CA GLU A 153 -0.54 0.02 2.34
C GLU A 153 -0.13 -1.21 1.52
N ASP A 154 0.15 -2.35 2.16
CA ASP A 154 0.48 -3.60 1.46
C ASP A 154 -0.67 -4.08 0.56
N VAL A 155 -1.91 -3.94 1.02
CA VAL A 155 -3.10 -4.26 0.21
C VAL A 155 -3.22 -3.31 -0.97
N LEU A 156 -3.07 -2.00 -0.75
CA LEU A 156 -3.12 -0.99 -1.80
C LEU A 156 -2.00 -1.17 -2.82
N GLU A 157 -0.79 -1.48 -2.37
CA GLU A 157 0.36 -1.78 -3.23
C GLU A 157 0.10 -3.04 -4.06
N SER A 158 -0.42 -4.10 -3.43
CA SER A 158 -0.83 -5.33 -4.14
C SER A 158 -1.91 -5.07 -5.20
N MET A 159 -2.83 -4.12 -4.95
CA MET A 159 -3.85 -3.71 -5.92
C MET A 159 -3.26 -2.93 -7.08
N LEU A 160 -2.30 -2.04 -6.82
CA LEU A 160 -1.62 -1.23 -7.84
C LEU A 160 -0.72 -2.08 -8.74
N GLU A 161 -0.01 -3.06 -8.17
CA GLU A 161 0.85 -3.97 -8.91
C GLU A 161 0.05 -4.97 -9.79
N GLY A 162 -1.27 -5.12 -9.57
CA GLY A 162 -2.11 -6.04 -10.35
C GLY A 162 -1.75 -7.53 -10.18
N TRP A 163 -0.92 -7.85 -9.19
CA TRP A 163 -0.24 -9.15 -9.07
C TRP A 163 -1.20 -10.30 -8.76
N ILE A 164 -2.30 -10.03 -8.05
CA ILE A 164 -3.21 -11.07 -7.54
C ILE A 164 -4.01 -11.78 -8.65
N PHE A 165 -4.10 -11.19 -9.85
CA PHE A 165 -4.80 -11.82 -10.98
C PHE A 165 -3.88 -12.30 -12.11
N GLY A 166 -2.56 -12.03 -12.05
CA GLY A 166 -1.63 -12.40 -13.13
C GLY A 166 -1.93 -11.70 -14.46
N GLU A 167 -2.60 -10.53 -14.40
CA GLU A 167 -3.18 -9.83 -15.55
C GLU A 167 -2.34 -8.62 -16.02
N ARG A 168 -1.29 -8.23 -15.26
CA ARG A 168 -0.29 -7.22 -15.67
C ARG A 168 1.15 -7.74 -15.52
N GLU A 169 2.02 -7.41 -16.48
CA GLU A 169 3.47 -7.61 -16.34
C GLU A 169 4.01 -6.69 -15.24
N SER A 170 4.74 -7.24 -14.27
CA SER A 170 5.40 -6.41 -13.26
C SER A 170 6.55 -5.64 -13.93
N GLU A 171 6.69 -4.34 -13.66
CA GLU A 171 7.87 -3.57 -14.08
C GLU A 171 9.17 -4.03 -13.39
N ARG A 172 9.08 -4.91 -12.38
CA ARG A 172 10.25 -5.53 -11.74
C ARG A 172 10.81 -6.62 -12.64
N GLN A 173 12.11 -6.54 -12.91
CA GLN A 173 12.83 -7.43 -13.81
C GLN A 173 13.09 -8.81 -13.16
N VAL A 174 12.07 -9.64 -12.92
CA VAL A 174 12.23 -11.07 -12.57
C VAL A 174 11.11 -11.97 -13.14
N LEU A 175 11.44 -12.65 -14.25
CA LEU A 175 11.04 -14.00 -14.71
C LEU A 175 9.55 -14.40 -14.79
N GLY A 176 8.90 -13.93 -15.86
CA GLY A 176 8.12 -14.72 -16.84
C GLY A 176 7.36 -15.98 -16.41
N TYR A 177 6.08 -15.83 -16.07
CA TYR A 177 5.05 -16.85 -16.29
C TYR A 177 3.67 -16.19 -16.41
N VAL A 178 2.99 -16.41 -17.54
CA VAL A 178 1.64 -15.86 -17.82
C VAL A 178 0.70 -17.02 -18.22
N PRO A 179 -0.15 -17.53 -17.30
CA PRO A 179 -1.01 -18.70 -17.54
C PRO A 179 -2.06 -18.54 -18.65
N SER A 180 -2.41 -17.30 -19.01
CA SER A 180 -3.42 -16.99 -20.03
C SER A 180 -2.92 -17.17 -21.46
N LEU A 181 -1.60 -17.13 -21.69
CA LEU A 181 -0.98 -17.27 -23.02
C LEU A 181 -0.42 -18.66 -23.27
N LYS A 182 0.12 -19.33 -22.23
CA LYS A 182 0.58 -20.71 -22.30
C LYS A 182 0.48 -21.35 -20.93
N ARG A 183 -0.29 -22.44 -20.81
CA ARG A 183 -0.50 -23.14 -19.52
C ARG A 183 0.75 -23.87 -19.04
N GLU A 184 1.67 -24.23 -19.94
CA GLU A 184 2.87 -24.99 -19.60
C GLU A 184 4.15 -24.31 -20.08
N GLY A 185 4.99 -23.93 -19.11
CA GLY A 185 6.35 -23.42 -19.30
C GLY A 185 6.45 -21.93 -19.67
N PRO A 186 7.67 -21.38 -19.59
CA PRO A 186 7.95 -19.98 -19.94
C PRO A 186 7.72 -19.72 -21.43
N LEU A 187 7.32 -18.49 -21.76
CA LEU A 187 7.08 -18.04 -23.13
C LEU A 187 8.40 -17.97 -23.90
N THR A 188 8.43 -18.58 -25.08
CA THR A 188 9.61 -18.54 -25.97
C THR A 188 9.45 -17.48 -27.06
N MET A 189 10.56 -16.98 -27.61
CA MET A 189 10.57 -16.01 -28.72
C MET A 189 9.89 -16.52 -30.01
N GLN A 190 9.66 -17.83 -30.13
CA GLN A 190 8.85 -18.42 -31.20
C GLN A 190 7.35 -18.27 -30.94
N ASP A 191 6.92 -18.43 -29.68
CA ASP A 191 5.51 -18.29 -29.30
C ASP A 191 5.02 -16.85 -29.56
N LEU A 192 5.83 -15.84 -29.24
CA LEU A 192 5.52 -14.42 -29.48
C LEU A 192 5.34 -14.08 -30.98
N ARG A 193 6.17 -14.64 -31.86
CA ARG A 193 6.06 -14.43 -33.31
C ARG A 193 4.80 -15.05 -33.91
N ARG A 194 4.31 -16.15 -33.33
CA ARG A 194 3.08 -16.81 -33.78
C ARG A 194 1.84 -15.97 -33.47
N PHE A 195 1.78 -15.38 -32.28
CA PHE A 195 0.64 -14.54 -31.89
C PHE A 195 0.52 -13.28 -32.76
N GLU A 196 1.64 -12.69 -33.20
CA GLU A 196 1.61 -11.56 -34.15
C GLU A 196 1.06 -11.95 -35.54
N GLN A 197 1.35 -13.16 -36.02
CA GLN A 197 0.84 -13.65 -37.29
C GLN A 197 -0.67 -13.90 -37.23
N ASP A 198 -1.17 -14.48 -36.15
CA ASP A 198 -2.61 -14.72 -35.95
C ASP A 198 -3.40 -13.40 -35.90
N ARG A 199 -2.82 -12.34 -35.32
CA ARG A 199 -3.42 -11.00 -35.29
C ARG A 199 -3.57 -10.37 -36.67
N ARG A 200 -2.59 -10.58 -37.56
CA ARG A 200 -2.62 -10.06 -38.95
C ARG A 200 -3.63 -10.80 -39.82
N ILE A 201 -3.81 -12.10 -39.61
CA ILE A 201 -4.79 -12.91 -40.36
C ILE A 201 -6.23 -12.50 -40.03
N LEU A 202 -6.50 -12.11 -38.79
CA LEU A 202 -7.82 -11.62 -38.36
C LEU A 202 -8.17 -10.26 -38.95
N GLN A 203 -7.19 -9.36 -39.09
CA GLN A 203 -7.39 -8.04 -39.73
C GLN A 203 -7.71 -8.19 -41.22
N VAL A 204 -6.95 -9.01 -41.96
CA VAL A 204 -7.18 -9.25 -43.39
C VAL A 204 -8.57 -9.82 -43.69
N ARG A 205 -9.14 -10.62 -42.78
CA ARG A 205 -10.52 -11.15 -42.93
C ARG A 205 -11.61 -10.11 -42.72
N GLN A 206 -11.35 -9.06 -41.94
CA GLN A 206 -12.30 -7.97 -41.73
C GLN A 206 -12.33 -7.04 -42.95
N ASP A 207 -11.16 -6.74 -43.51
CA ASP A 207 -11.04 -5.87 -44.70
C ASP A 207 -11.75 -6.46 -45.93
N ILE A 208 -11.65 -7.78 -46.15
CA ILE A 208 -12.34 -8.48 -47.27
C ILE A 208 -13.87 -8.40 -47.13
N ARG A 209 -14.40 -8.31 -45.91
CA ARG A 209 -15.84 -8.27 -45.64
C ARG A 209 -16.43 -6.88 -45.89
N GLU A 210 -15.63 -5.83 -45.67
CA GLU A 210 -16.04 -4.43 -45.90
C GLU A 210 -16.08 -4.09 -47.39
N GLU A 211 -15.15 -4.61 -48.21
CA GLU A 211 -15.15 -4.42 -49.66
C GLU A 211 -16.36 -5.06 -50.37
N GLN A 212 -16.91 -6.15 -49.82
CA GLN A 212 -18.08 -6.83 -50.39
C GLN A 212 -19.41 -6.10 -50.15
N LEU A 213 -19.50 -5.28 -49.10
CA LEU A 213 -20.70 -4.53 -48.75
C LEU A 213 -20.84 -3.22 -49.55
N GLN A 214 -19.74 -2.63 -50.00
CA GLN A 214 -19.74 -1.38 -50.77
C GLN A 214 -20.21 -1.55 -52.22
N ASN A 215 -20.20 -2.78 -52.76
CA ASN A 215 -20.48 -3.07 -54.16
C ASN A 215 -21.91 -3.54 -54.49
N ALA A 216 -22.86 -3.48 -53.54
CA ALA A 216 -24.24 -3.90 -53.79
C ALA A 216 -25.14 -2.72 -54.25
N GLN A 217 -25.59 -2.75 -55.51
CA GLN A 217 -26.59 -1.80 -56.03
C GLN A 217 -28.01 -2.29 -55.76
N GLY A 218 -28.80 -1.50 -55.02
CA GLY A 218 -30.20 -1.79 -54.69
C GLY A 218 -31.06 -0.52 -54.54
N LEU A 219 -32.38 -0.71 -54.53
CA LEU A 219 -33.41 0.35 -54.55
C LEU A 219 -33.41 1.22 -53.27
N PRO A 220 -33.84 2.50 -53.36
CA PRO A 220 -33.70 3.47 -52.27
C PRO A 220 -34.32 3.09 -50.92
N PHE A 221 -35.37 2.28 -50.85
CA PHE A 221 -35.99 1.89 -49.57
C PHE A 221 -35.12 0.91 -48.76
N ASP A 222 -34.31 0.10 -49.43
CA ASP A 222 -33.33 -0.80 -48.79
C ASP A 222 -32.05 -0.07 -48.34
N LYS A 223 -31.87 1.21 -48.70
CA LYS A 223 -30.78 2.05 -48.18
C LYS A 223 -31.09 2.68 -46.82
N TRP A 224 -32.36 2.78 -46.41
CA TRP A 224 -32.75 3.51 -45.18
C TRP A 224 -32.77 2.60 -43.95
N LYS A 225 -33.12 1.32 -44.11
CA LYS A 225 -32.99 0.31 -43.04
C LYS A 225 -31.56 0.16 -42.50
N PRO A 226 -30.51 0.10 -43.34
CA PRO A 226 -29.14 0.11 -42.83
C PRO A 226 -28.82 1.41 -42.11
N ILE A 227 -29.25 2.59 -42.57
CA ILE A 227 -28.98 3.87 -41.87
C ILE A 227 -29.62 3.93 -40.48
N GLU A 228 -30.83 3.41 -40.27
CA GLU A 228 -31.44 3.33 -38.93
C GLU A 228 -30.73 2.31 -38.04
N VAL A 229 -30.35 1.14 -38.57
CA VAL A 229 -29.58 0.13 -37.85
C VAL A 229 -28.16 0.62 -37.55
N GLU A 230 -27.56 1.40 -38.45
CA GLU A 230 -26.26 2.04 -38.34
C GLU A 230 -26.32 3.17 -37.33
N ALA A 231 -27.39 3.99 -37.31
CA ALA A 231 -27.62 4.99 -36.27
C ALA A 231 -27.83 4.34 -34.88
N PHE A 232 -28.49 3.19 -34.80
CA PHE A 232 -28.63 2.42 -33.56
C PHE A 232 -27.30 1.80 -33.11
N GLN A 233 -26.51 1.27 -34.05
CA GLN A 233 -25.15 0.76 -33.79
C GLN A 233 -24.20 1.90 -33.40
N VAL A 234 -24.27 3.05 -34.06
CA VAL A 234 -23.52 4.27 -33.75
C VAL A 234 -23.87 4.79 -32.36
N ASN A 235 -25.14 4.72 -31.94
CA ASN A 235 -25.53 5.09 -30.58
C ASN A 235 -25.09 4.06 -29.52
N LEU A 236 -24.95 2.78 -29.88
CA LEU A 236 -24.33 1.76 -29.02
C LEU A 236 -22.80 1.91 -28.95
N THR A 237 -22.15 2.33 -30.03
CA THR A 237 -20.69 2.54 -30.13
C THR A 237 -20.23 3.92 -29.66
N LYS A 238 -21.14 4.91 -29.58
CA LYS A 238 -20.93 6.23 -28.93
C LYS A 238 -21.03 6.19 -27.41
N LYS A 239 -21.24 5.04 -26.79
CA LYS A 239 -20.88 4.90 -25.36
C LYS A 239 -19.39 5.17 -25.27
N ALA A 240 -18.99 6.00 -24.30
CA ALA A 240 -17.58 6.32 -24.07
C ALA A 240 -16.72 5.06 -23.93
N VAL A 241 -17.33 3.93 -23.58
CA VAL A 241 -16.72 2.60 -23.47
C VAL A 241 -17.61 1.59 -24.19
N GLN A 242 -17.06 0.89 -25.19
CA GLN A 242 -17.76 -0.17 -25.91
C GLN A 242 -17.52 -1.51 -25.23
N LYS A 243 -18.55 -2.35 -25.09
CA LYS A 243 -18.45 -3.65 -24.43
C LYS A 243 -17.44 -4.55 -25.18
N GLY A 244 -16.35 -4.95 -24.52
CA GLY A 244 -15.24 -5.70 -25.13
C GLY A 244 -14.08 -4.85 -25.69
N SER A 245 -14.15 -3.52 -25.62
CA SER A 245 -13.02 -2.63 -25.94
C SER A 245 -11.90 -2.75 -24.90
N GLU A 246 -10.68 -2.34 -25.25
CA GLU A 246 -9.54 -2.33 -24.31
C GLU A 246 -9.83 -1.46 -23.07
N MET A 247 -10.59 -0.38 -23.23
CA MET A 247 -11.01 0.48 -22.13
C MET A 247 -12.07 -0.17 -21.23
N ASP A 248 -12.97 -0.98 -21.79
CA ASP A 248 -13.94 -1.79 -21.01
C ASP A 248 -13.25 -2.87 -20.18
N LYS A 249 -12.22 -3.51 -20.77
CA LYS A 249 -11.36 -4.45 -20.06
C LYS A 249 -10.62 -3.77 -18.92
N SER A 250 -9.94 -2.65 -19.20
CA SER A 250 -9.26 -1.86 -18.17
C SER A 250 -10.18 -1.41 -17.03
N LEU A 251 -11.42 -0.99 -17.33
CA LEU A 251 -12.38 -0.60 -16.29
C LEU A 251 -12.85 -1.80 -15.47
N THR A 252 -13.14 -2.93 -16.12
CA THR A 252 -13.53 -4.18 -15.44
C THR A 252 -12.39 -4.70 -14.55
N GLU A 253 -11.15 -4.59 -15.00
CA GLU A 253 -9.94 -4.90 -14.22
C GLU A 253 -9.84 -4.01 -12.97
N THR A 254 -9.98 -2.68 -13.13
CA THR A 254 -9.96 -1.76 -11.98
C THR A 254 -11.08 -2.03 -10.99
N GLU A 255 -12.29 -2.37 -11.48
CA GLU A 255 -13.43 -2.70 -10.65
C GLU A 255 -13.18 -3.99 -9.84
N ASN A 256 -12.63 -5.03 -10.48
CA ASN A 256 -12.29 -6.29 -9.82
C ASN A 256 -11.19 -6.11 -8.78
N ALA A 257 -10.15 -5.34 -9.09
CA ALA A 257 -9.09 -5.00 -8.14
C ALA A 257 -9.65 -4.27 -6.91
N LEU A 258 -10.52 -3.27 -7.12
CA LEU A 258 -11.19 -2.54 -6.03
C LEU A 258 -12.07 -3.44 -5.16
N LYS A 259 -12.88 -4.32 -5.77
CA LYS A 259 -13.71 -5.30 -5.04
C LYS A 259 -12.85 -6.23 -4.19
N PHE A 260 -11.74 -6.72 -4.73
CA PHE A 260 -10.83 -7.60 -4.02
C PHE A 260 -10.12 -6.89 -2.86
N GLY A 261 -9.66 -5.65 -3.07
CA GLY A 261 -9.09 -4.83 -2.00
C GLY A 261 -10.06 -4.63 -0.83
N LEU A 262 -11.32 -4.28 -1.14
CA LEU A 262 -12.37 -4.14 -0.14
C LEU A 262 -12.62 -5.47 0.61
N PHE A 263 -12.60 -6.60 -0.10
CA PHE A 263 -12.72 -7.91 0.51
C PHE A 263 -11.54 -8.21 1.45
N CYS A 264 -10.30 -7.96 1.04
CA CYS A 264 -9.11 -8.16 1.87
C CYS A 264 -9.16 -7.33 3.15
N MET A 265 -9.48 -6.04 3.06
CA MET A 265 -9.62 -5.18 4.24
C MET A 265 -10.72 -5.70 5.18
N THR A 266 -11.86 -6.09 4.63
CA THR A 266 -12.99 -6.63 5.40
C THR A 266 -12.64 -7.95 6.08
N LEU A 267 -11.93 -8.84 5.37
CA LEU A 267 -11.45 -10.12 5.90
C LEU A 267 -10.48 -9.90 7.07
N MET A 268 -9.52 -8.98 6.92
CA MET A 268 -8.55 -8.66 7.97
C MET A 268 -9.24 -8.05 9.20
N TYR A 269 -10.23 -7.19 9.00
CA TYR A 269 -11.06 -6.66 10.08
C TYR A 269 -11.78 -7.76 10.88
N PHE A 270 -12.48 -8.68 10.21
CA PHE A 270 -13.17 -9.78 10.89
C PHE A 270 -12.21 -10.77 11.55
N ARG A 271 -11.06 -11.04 10.94
CA ARG A 271 -10.01 -11.86 11.54
C ARG A 271 -9.46 -11.22 12.81
N GLY A 272 -9.18 -9.91 12.79
CA GLY A 272 -8.75 -9.13 13.94
C GLY A 272 -9.78 -9.18 15.08
N LEU A 273 -11.07 -8.96 14.77
CA LEU A 273 -12.16 -9.09 15.75
C LEU A 273 -12.25 -10.50 16.35
N SER A 274 -12.10 -11.54 15.54
CA SER A 274 -12.11 -12.91 16.02
C SER A 274 -10.94 -13.19 16.96
N LEU A 275 -9.74 -12.67 16.67
CA LEU A 275 -8.57 -12.81 17.54
C LEU A 275 -8.76 -12.06 18.87
N LEU A 276 -9.30 -10.84 18.83
CA LEU A 276 -9.64 -10.07 20.03
C LEU A 276 -10.68 -10.79 20.91
N LYS A 277 -11.71 -11.40 20.30
CA LYS A 277 -12.70 -12.19 21.04
C LYS A 277 -12.06 -13.41 21.72
N LYS A 278 -11.14 -14.10 21.03
CA LYS A 278 -10.40 -15.23 21.63
C LYS A 278 -9.53 -14.78 22.80
N GLN A 279 -8.82 -13.66 22.68
CA GLN A 279 -8.00 -13.13 23.77
C GLN A 279 -8.83 -12.67 24.97
N LYS A 280 -10.03 -12.09 24.78
CA LYS A 280 -10.91 -11.71 25.90
C LYS A 280 -11.55 -12.89 26.65
N ALA A 281 -11.57 -14.07 26.04
CA ALA A 281 -12.14 -15.28 26.63
C ALA A 281 -11.12 -16.05 27.51
N TYR A 282 -9.84 -15.65 27.46
CA TYR A 282 -8.76 -16.12 28.33
C TYR A 282 -8.44 -15.06 29.38
#